data_AF-A0A3L7NS42-F1
#
_entry.id   AF-A0A3L7NS42-F1
#
_cell.length_a   1.000
_cell.length_b   1.000
_cell.length_c   1.000
_cell.angle_alpha   90.00
_cell.angle_beta   90.00
_cell.angle_gamma   90.00
#
_symmetry.space_group_name_H-M   'P 1'
#
loop_
_entity.id
_entity.type
_entity.pdbx_description
1 polymer ?
#
loop_
_entity_poly.entity_id
_entity_poly.type
_entity_poly.pdbx_seq_one_letter_code
_entity_poly.pdbx_strand_id
1 'polypeptide(L)'
;MSVPLESDDRFQAWASQVFTGEEQTVLSAPCRFQRIVRTVMQMTLPQALEAAVRGQTLVKLVLSAPQADETGAAEQHPTRYTIRSVQLKDRLLLQWTARTGSQEIHENLTLKESLARVDAIFPLTYREANLLTTEADSQFRSRNGIMVKARQKSNQRVAPPIAHNRTKNYLIPEGQPCPFLEAIGVMTPDGRVKASMTHKFHQINRFLELVNDILPHLPAEGPIRVVDFGSGKSYLTFALHHLLVGVQQREVEILAIDQNAEVIDTCRGLCERLQLTGIEFAAQSISSVEQSESVHLAVALHACDGATDQALAQAVRWKSDVILAVPCCQHEVARSIESAPLELLLRHGILKERFAALATDALRAAALDTAGYKTQILEFIDLDHTPKNLLIRAVKRREGEASATTSTAYAELKAHLGLATLATDQIQPGGCL
;
A
#
# COMPACT_ATOMS: atom_id res chain seq x y z
N MET A 1 61.29 22.31 34.65
CA MET A 1 61.17 22.67 36.08
C MET A 1 59.73 23.03 36.34
N SER A 2 59.05 22.18 37.10
CA SER A 2 57.73 22.41 37.70
C SER A 2 57.80 23.63 38.64
N VAL A 3 56.70 24.34 38.89
CA VAL A 3 55.93 24.44 40.17
C VAL A 3 55.10 25.75 40.07
N PRO A 4 53.87 25.93 40.64
CA PRO A 4 52.68 25.07 40.77
C PRO A 4 51.35 25.88 40.59
N LEU A 5 50.21 25.28 40.94
CA LEU A 5 48.87 25.87 41.08
C LEU A 5 48.81 26.98 42.16
N GLU A 6 48.12 28.09 41.87
CA GLU A 6 47.38 28.87 42.86
C GLU A 6 45.89 28.76 42.55
N SER A 7 45.18 28.10 43.46
CA SER A 7 43.73 28.15 43.64
C SER A 7 43.34 29.60 43.94
N ASP A 8 42.67 30.26 42.99
CA ASP A 8 42.08 31.57 43.27
C ASP A 8 40.78 31.31 44.06
N ASP A 9 40.90 31.23 45.38
CA ASP A 9 39.79 31.14 46.34
C ASP A 9 38.77 32.27 46.16
N ARG A 10 39.11 33.33 45.40
CA ARG A 10 38.18 34.35 44.95
C ARG A 10 37.12 33.83 43.98
N PHE A 11 37.40 32.80 43.18
CA PHE A 11 36.42 32.21 42.25
C PHE A 11 35.37 31.37 42.99
N GLN A 12 35.79 30.61 44.01
CA GLN A 12 34.87 29.83 44.86
C GLN A 12 34.04 30.75 45.77
N ALA A 13 34.65 31.81 46.32
CA ALA A 13 33.92 32.82 47.09
C ALA A 13 32.94 33.63 46.22
N TRP A 14 33.30 33.96 44.97
CA TRP A 14 32.42 34.63 44.02
C TRP A 14 31.27 33.73 43.53
N ALA A 15 31.55 32.45 43.21
CA ALA A 15 30.54 31.49 42.80
C ALA A 15 29.50 31.21 43.90
N SER A 16 29.93 31.24 45.17
CA SER A 16 29.03 31.05 46.32
C SER A 16 28.12 32.25 46.57
N GLN A 17 28.55 33.48 46.27
CA GLN A 17 27.72 34.68 46.39
C GLN A 17 26.74 34.86 45.22
N VAL A 18 27.03 34.34 44.03
CA VAL A 18 26.13 34.43 42.86
C VAL A 18 24.91 33.49 43.00
N PHE A 19 24.99 32.44 43.84
CA PHE A 19 23.88 31.52 44.08
C PHE A 19 22.89 31.95 45.19
N THR A 20 23.13 33.09 45.84
CA THR A 20 22.17 33.73 46.74
C THR A 20 21.80 35.09 46.15
N GLY A 21 20.73 35.11 45.35
CA GLY A 21 20.34 36.23 44.49
C GLY A 21 20.31 37.62 45.15
N GLU A 22 21.38 38.40 44.92
CA GLU A 22 21.37 39.85 45.11
C GLU A 22 21.92 40.56 43.85
N GLU A 23 21.14 41.53 43.38
CA GLU A 23 21.11 42.07 42.01
C GLU A 23 22.19 43.11 41.67
N GLN A 24 23.17 43.39 42.54
CA GLN A 24 23.98 44.62 42.45
C GLN A 24 25.48 44.48 42.21
N THR A 25 26.05 43.28 42.10
CA THR A 25 27.51 43.09 41.90
C THR A 25 27.94 42.82 40.46
N VAL A 26 27.12 43.16 39.46
CA VAL A 26 27.43 42.93 38.01
C VAL A 26 28.00 44.18 37.31
N LEU A 27 28.09 45.34 37.97
CA LEU A 27 28.48 46.60 37.33
C LEU A 27 29.98 46.94 37.34
N SER A 28 30.88 46.05 37.81
CA SER A 28 32.33 46.37 37.90
C SER A 28 33.28 45.45 37.12
N ALA A 29 32.79 44.54 36.28
CA ALA A 29 33.65 43.64 35.49
C ALA A 29 33.99 44.19 34.08
N PRO A 30 35.22 43.99 33.54
CA PRO A 30 35.67 44.59 32.29
C PRO A 30 34.88 44.14 31.06
N CYS A 31 34.67 45.08 30.13
CA CYS A 31 33.81 45.03 28.94
C CYS A 31 34.01 43.83 27.98
N ARG A 32 35.09 43.06 28.13
CA ARG A 32 35.36 41.86 27.31
C ARG A 32 34.50 40.65 27.71
N PHE A 33 34.00 40.59 28.94
CA PHE A 33 33.07 39.55 29.41
C PHE A 33 31.58 39.92 29.21
N GLN A 34 31.26 41.21 29.04
CA GLN A 34 29.90 41.66 28.68
C GLN A 34 29.49 41.26 27.25
N ARG A 35 30.42 40.77 26.43
CA ARG A 35 30.14 40.27 25.07
C ARG A 35 29.76 38.78 25.03
N ILE A 36 29.90 38.07 26.15
CA ILE A 36 29.38 36.69 26.31
C ILE A 36 28.00 36.69 26.96
N VAL A 37 27.57 37.81 27.55
CA VAL A 37 26.27 37.94 28.23
C VAL A 37 25.53 39.17 27.69
N ARG A 38 25.16 39.15 26.40
CA ARG A 38 24.18 40.08 25.83
C ARG A 38 23.40 39.43 24.67
N THR A 39 22.34 38.74 25.06
CA THR A 39 21.03 38.64 24.40
C THR A 39 20.93 37.93 23.05
N VAL A 40 20.59 36.64 23.10
CA VAL A 40 19.49 36.09 22.31
C VAL A 40 18.70 35.19 23.26
N MET A 41 17.41 35.47 23.49
CA MET A 41 16.49 34.47 24.06
C MET A 41 16.37 33.33 23.04
N GLN A 42 17.31 32.39 23.07
CA GLN A 42 17.33 31.26 22.15
C GLN A 42 16.33 30.24 22.66
N MET A 43 15.19 30.09 21.97
CA MET A 43 14.25 28.99 22.24
C MET A 43 14.99 27.65 22.28
N THR A 44 14.82 26.92 23.38
CA THR A 44 15.35 25.57 23.58
C THR A 44 14.70 24.58 22.62
N LEU A 45 15.28 23.39 22.45
CA LEU A 45 14.69 22.36 21.59
C LEU A 45 13.26 21.97 22.03
N PRO A 46 12.96 21.71 23.31
CA PRO A 46 11.59 21.47 23.76
C PRO A 46 10.64 22.64 23.43
N GLN A 47 11.05 23.89 23.67
CA GLN A 47 10.23 25.06 23.35
C GLN A 47 9.97 25.19 21.84
N ALA A 48 10.97 24.90 21.01
CA ALA A 48 10.84 24.93 19.56
C ALA A 48 9.93 23.80 19.04
N LEU A 49 10.02 22.60 19.62
CA LEU A 49 9.12 21.48 19.32
C LEU A 49 7.68 21.81 19.73
N GLU A 50 7.47 22.34 20.95
CA GLU A 50 6.14 22.72 21.42
C GLU A 50 5.48 23.74 20.48
N ALA A 51 6.21 24.78 20.10
CA ALA A 51 5.73 25.79 19.16
C ALA A 51 5.38 25.19 17.78
N ALA A 52 6.23 24.29 17.26
CA ALA A 52 6.00 23.64 15.96
C ALA A 52 4.76 22.73 15.97
N VAL A 53 4.51 22.02 17.07
CA VAL A 53 3.33 21.14 17.21
C VAL A 53 2.06 21.95 17.38
N ARG A 54 2.06 22.95 18.26
CA ARG A 54 0.89 23.82 18.47
C ARG A 54 0.53 24.63 17.22
N GLY A 55 1.53 25.07 16.47
CA GLY A 55 1.35 25.76 15.19
C GLY A 55 1.05 24.83 14.00
N GLN A 56 1.02 23.51 14.19
CA GLN A 56 0.87 22.51 13.13
C GLN A 56 1.88 22.66 11.98
N THR A 57 3.07 23.21 12.29
CA THR A 57 4.15 23.41 11.32
C THR A 57 5.19 22.30 11.37
N LEU A 58 5.11 21.38 12.35
CA LEU A 58 6.07 20.28 12.49
C LEU A 58 6.03 19.34 11.28
N VAL A 59 7.16 19.25 10.57
CA VAL A 59 7.38 18.21 9.56
C VAL A 59 7.90 16.95 10.23
N LYS A 60 9.02 17.08 10.96
CA LYS A 60 9.59 16.03 11.81
C LYS A 60 10.68 16.60 12.72
N LEU A 61 10.93 15.93 13.83
CA LEU A 61 12.14 16.09 14.66
C LEU A 61 12.97 14.82 14.55
N VAL A 62 14.28 14.96 14.35
CA VAL A 62 15.23 13.83 14.31
C VAL A 62 16.28 14.02 15.39
N LEU A 63 16.41 13.05 16.29
CA LEU A 63 17.50 12.95 17.26
C LEU A 63 18.50 11.90 16.79
N SER A 64 19.77 12.25 16.73
CA SER A 64 20.82 11.37 16.18
C SER A 64 22.19 11.61 16.84
N ALA A 65 23.16 10.77 16.47
CA ALA A 65 24.51 10.76 17.03
C ALA A 65 24.50 10.50 18.56
N PRO A 66 24.09 9.29 18.99
CA PRO A 66 24.13 8.91 20.39
C PRO A 66 25.56 9.06 20.95
N GLN A 67 25.66 9.43 22.23
CA GLN A 67 26.91 9.45 22.96
C GLN A 67 27.27 8.04 23.42
N ALA A 68 28.57 7.73 23.49
CA ALA A 68 29.03 6.50 24.12
C ALA A 68 29.06 6.73 25.64
N ASP A 69 28.50 5.80 26.41
CA ASP A 69 28.63 5.84 27.87
C ASP A 69 30.10 5.67 28.29
N GLU A 70 30.45 6.14 29.49
CA GLU A 70 31.82 6.09 30.06
C GLU A 70 32.42 4.67 30.14
N THR A 71 31.59 3.63 30.01
CA THR A 71 31.96 2.21 29.98
C THR A 71 32.24 1.65 28.59
N GLY A 72 32.10 2.43 27.51
CA GLY A 72 32.40 2.01 26.14
C GLY A 72 31.38 1.06 25.50
N ALA A 73 30.23 0.82 26.15
CA ALA A 73 29.14 0.02 25.58
C ALA A 73 28.22 0.89 24.72
N ALA A 74 28.36 0.81 23.39
CA ALA A 74 27.53 1.56 22.43
C ALA A 74 26.10 0.98 22.24
N GLU A 75 25.65 0.05 23.07
CA GLU A 75 24.56 -0.88 22.71
C GLU A 75 23.19 -0.62 23.36
N GLN A 76 23.03 0.35 24.26
CA GLN A 76 21.76 0.48 25.01
C GLN A 76 20.74 1.48 24.44
N HIS A 77 21.12 2.31 23.45
CA HIS A 77 20.24 3.36 22.92
C HIS A 77 20.01 3.22 21.41
N PRO A 78 18.79 3.55 20.92
CA PRO A 78 18.52 3.58 19.48
C PRO A 78 19.49 4.52 18.76
N THR A 79 19.92 4.12 17.56
CA THR A 79 20.81 4.93 16.72
C THR A 79 20.18 6.25 16.28
N ARG A 80 18.84 6.29 16.22
CA ARG A 80 18.05 7.47 15.81
C ARG A 80 16.64 7.42 16.38
N TYR A 81 16.12 8.57 16.76
CA TYR A 81 14.67 8.79 16.89
C TYR A 81 14.17 9.72 15.79
N THR A 82 13.03 9.38 15.20
CA THR A 82 12.25 10.28 14.33
C THR A 82 10.89 10.51 14.95
N ILE A 83 10.54 11.78 15.19
CA ILE A 83 9.29 12.19 15.81
C ILE A 83 8.44 12.97 14.80
N ARG A 84 7.16 12.62 14.67
CA ARG A 84 6.19 13.31 13.80
C ARG A 84 4.82 13.44 14.47
N SER A 85 4.05 14.45 14.07
CA SER A 85 2.65 14.60 14.51
C SER A 85 1.77 13.51 13.93
N VAL A 86 0.84 13.00 14.75
CA VAL A 86 -0.13 11.99 14.34
C VAL A 86 -1.48 12.16 15.04
N GLN A 87 -2.58 12.03 14.30
CA GLN A 87 -3.95 12.10 14.82
C GLN A 87 -4.47 10.68 15.04
N LEU A 88 -4.79 10.34 16.29
CA LEU A 88 -5.32 9.04 16.69
C LEU A 88 -6.56 9.22 17.56
N LYS A 89 -7.71 8.65 17.14
CA LYS A 89 -8.99 8.71 17.87
C LYS A 89 -9.32 10.14 18.35
N ASP A 90 -9.24 11.10 17.43
CA ASP A 90 -9.45 12.55 17.65
C ASP A 90 -8.49 13.24 18.63
N ARG A 91 -7.33 12.62 18.93
CA ARG A 91 -6.26 13.22 19.74
C ARG A 91 -5.00 13.42 18.91
N LEU A 92 -4.40 14.61 19.02
CA LEU A 92 -3.08 14.90 18.45
C LEU A 92 -2.01 14.31 19.37
N LEU A 93 -1.26 13.34 18.86
CA LEU A 93 -0.13 12.70 19.50
C LEU A 93 1.14 12.92 18.66
N LEU A 94 2.28 12.53 19.22
CA LEU A 94 3.57 12.48 18.54
C LEU A 94 4.01 11.03 18.43
N GLN A 95 4.19 10.55 17.20
CA GLN A 95 4.75 9.22 16.95
C GLN A 95 6.26 9.29 17.01
N TRP A 96 6.83 8.54 17.94
CA TRP A 96 8.25 8.28 18.09
C TRP A 96 8.63 7.00 17.37
N THR A 97 9.55 7.09 16.42
CA THR A 97 10.13 5.94 15.74
C THR A 97 11.58 5.78 16.18
N ALA A 98 11.84 4.74 16.97
CA ALA A 98 13.17 4.34 17.42
C ALA A 98 13.80 3.39 16.39
N ARG A 99 15.02 3.67 15.95
CA ARG A 99 15.75 2.81 15.01
C ARG A 99 17.00 2.21 15.64
N THR A 100 17.09 0.89 15.62
CA THR A 100 18.26 0.12 16.06
C THR A 100 18.65 -0.88 14.97
N GLY A 101 19.76 -0.62 14.26
CA GLY A 101 20.14 -1.40 13.08
C GLY A 101 19.08 -1.31 11.97
N SER A 102 18.50 -2.46 11.60
CA SER A 102 17.40 -2.60 10.63
C SER A 102 16.01 -2.61 11.25
N GLN A 103 15.89 -2.61 12.58
CA GLN A 103 14.60 -2.64 13.28
C GLN A 103 14.10 -1.22 13.58
N GLU A 104 12.81 -1.00 13.41
CA GLU A 104 12.10 0.22 13.79
C GLU A 104 10.95 -0.11 14.76
N ILE A 105 10.90 0.61 15.88
CA ILE A 105 9.86 0.47 16.90
C ILE A 105 9.09 1.79 16.98
N HIS A 106 7.76 1.71 16.97
CA HIS A 106 6.89 2.88 17.01
C HIS A 106 6.16 2.98 18.36
N GLU A 107 6.14 4.19 18.92
CA GLU A 107 5.42 4.54 20.15
C GLU A 107 4.71 5.87 19.94
N ASN A 108 3.49 6.04 20.48
CA ASN A 108 2.74 7.30 20.36
C ASN A 108 2.63 7.96 21.73
N LEU A 109 3.17 9.17 21.86
CA LEU A 109 3.20 9.94 23.10
C LEU A 109 2.38 11.22 22.98
N THR A 110 1.88 11.73 24.09
CA THR A 110 1.34 13.09 24.15
C THR A 110 2.44 14.14 23.94
N LEU A 111 2.05 15.38 23.65
CA LEU A 111 3.00 16.49 23.57
C LEU A 111 3.77 16.65 24.89
N LYS A 112 3.08 16.57 26.03
CA LYS A 112 3.70 16.71 27.36
C LYS A 112 4.77 15.62 27.61
N GLU A 113 4.44 14.36 27.33
CA GLU A 113 5.37 13.24 27.49
C GLU A 113 6.56 13.35 26.52
N SER A 114 6.31 13.80 25.29
CA SER A 114 7.37 13.99 24.30
C SER A 114 8.33 15.11 24.69
N LEU A 115 7.82 16.22 25.21
CA LEU A 115 8.66 17.33 25.69
C LEU A 115 9.54 16.89 26.86
N ALA A 116 8.97 16.18 27.84
CA ALA A 116 9.72 15.61 28.95
C ALA A 116 10.80 14.63 28.48
N ARG A 117 10.48 13.78 27.50
CA ARG A 117 11.44 12.81 26.95
C ARG A 117 12.56 13.48 26.17
N VAL A 118 12.25 14.48 25.34
CA VAL A 118 13.27 15.26 24.60
C VAL A 118 14.23 15.95 25.56
N ASP A 119 13.71 16.56 26.64
CA ASP A 119 14.51 17.23 27.65
C ASP A 119 15.43 16.27 28.41
N ALA A 120 14.97 15.04 28.66
CA ALA A 120 15.76 14.00 29.32
C ALA A 120 16.90 13.44 28.44
N ILE A 121 16.67 13.28 27.12
CA ILE A 121 17.62 12.59 26.23
C ILE A 121 18.49 13.52 25.37
N PHE A 122 18.11 14.80 25.23
CA PHE A 122 18.90 15.79 24.51
C PHE A 122 19.22 16.98 25.44
N PRO A 123 20.50 17.36 25.60
CA PRO A 123 21.68 16.93 24.84
C PRO A 123 22.43 15.72 25.43
N LEU A 124 21.93 15.11 26.50
CA LEU A 124 22.65 14.10 27.30
C LEU A 124 22.95 12.83 26.49
N THR A 125 21.94 12.20 25.90
CA THR A 125 22.07 10.95 25.14
C THR A 125 22.40 11.19 23.67
N TYR A 126 21.83 12.23 23.05
CA TYR A 126 22.02 12.54 21.63
C TYR A 126 22.71 13.89 21.42
N ARG A 127 23.74 13.93 20.55
CA ARG A 127 24.49 15.16 20.26
C ARG A 127 23.83 16.06 19.24
N GLU A 128 22.92 15.52 18.43
CA GLU A 128 22.30 16.26 17.34
C GLU A 128 20.78 16.13 17.36
N ALA A 129 20.11 17.26 17.16
CA ALA A 129 18.68 17.33 16.91
C ALA A 129 18.40 18.21 15.69
N ASN A 130 17.64 17.70 14.72
CA ASN A 130 17.19 18.46 13.56
C ASN A 130 15.66 18.59 13.61
N LEU A 131 15.18 19.79 13.88
CA LEU A 131 13.76 20.14 13.85
C LEU A 131 13.43 20.73 12.49
N LEU A 132 12.66 20.01 11.68
CA LEU A 132 12.16 20.48 10.40
C LEU A 132 10.72 20.95 10.56
N THR A 133 10.45 22.18 10.12
CA THR A 133 9.10 22.73 10.05
C THR A 133 8.79 23.22 8.63
N THR A 134 7.54 23.59 8.39
CA THR A 134 7.11 24.21 7.12
C THR A 134 7.76 25.57 6.85
N GLU A 135 8.30 26.21 7.90
CA GLU A 135 8.82 27.57 7.84
C GLU A 135 10.36 27.59 7.88
N ALA A 136 10.97 26.77 8.73
CA ALA A 136 12.40 26.78 8.95
C ALA A 136 12.93 25.44 9.43
N ASP A 137 14.13 25.09 8.97
CA ASP A 137 14.88 23.96 9.50
C ASP A 137 15.85 24.48 10.57
N SER A 138 15.74 23.93 11.77
CA SER A 138 16.58 24.27 12.91
C SER A 138 17.43 23.07 13.32
N GLN A 139 18.74 23.23 13.26
CA GLN A 139 19.70 22.25 13.75
C GLN A 139 20.21 22.69 15.12
N PHE A 140 20.13 21.79 16.10
CA PHE A 140 20.69 21.92 17.44
C PHE A 140 21.80 20.89 17.58
N ARG A 141 23.01 21.35 17.91
CA ARG A 141 24.16 20.47 18.14
C ARG A 141 24.79 20.80 19.48
N SER A 142 25.02 19.78 20.32
CA SER A 142 25.83 19.90 21.52
C SER A 142 27.30 19.71 21.18
N ARG A 143 28.13 20.73 21.43
CA ARG A 143 29.60 20.64 21.35
C ARG A 143 30.17 21.09 22.69
N ASN A 144 30.79 20.17 23.44
CA ASN A 144 31.42 20.46 24.74
C ASN A 144 30.49 21.18 25.75
N GLY A 145 29.20 20.79 25.79
CA GLY A 145 28.20 21.43 26.64
C GLY A 145 27.61 22.75 26.11
N ILE A 146 28.11 23.26 24.98
CA ILE A 146 27.60 24.48 24.33
C ILE A 146 26.60 24.09 23.24
N MET A 147 25.37 24.61 23.32
CA MET A 147 24.37 24.48 22.27
C MET A 147 24.67 25.43 21.11
N VAL A 148 24.89 24.86 19.92
CA VAL A 148 24.95 25.63 18.67
C VAL A 148 23.64 25.44 17.92
N LYS A 149 22.96 26.56 17.63
CA LYS A 149 21.72 26.60 16.84
C LYS A 149 21.99 27.22 15.48
N ALA A 150 21.75 26.46 14.42
CA ALA A 150 21.71 26.97 13.05
C ALA A 150 20.25 26.94 12.56
N ARG A 151 19.78 28.04 11.96
CA ARG A 151 18.44 28.14 11.39
C ARG A 151 18.55 28.55 9.93
N GLN A 152 17.89 27.82 9.05
CA GLN A 152 17.78 28.14 7.63
C GLN A 152 16.31 28.08 7.18
N LYS A 153 15.98 28.73 6.06
CA LYS A 153 14.65 28.63 5.47
C LYS A 153 14.38 27.18 5.05
N SER A 154 13.17 26.69 5.33
CA SER A 154 12.77 25.33 4.95
C SER A 154 12.54 25.24 3.44
N ASN A 155 12.96 24.13 2.84
CA ASN A 155 12.60 23.77 1.46
C ASN A 155 11.25 23.02 1.38
N GLN A 156 10.63 22.68 2.52
CA GLN A 156 9.35 22.00 2.59
C GLN A 156 8.28 22.96 3.09
N ARG A 157 7.34 23.36 2.22
CA ARG A 157 6.30 24.36 2.55
C ARG A 157 5.02 23.79 3.15
N VAL A 158 4.89 22.46 3.24
CA VAL A 158 3.67 21.78 3.67
C VAL A 158 4.02 20.68 4.67
N ALA A 159 3.33 20.67 5.82
CA ALA A 159 3.52 19.64 6.83
C ALA A 159 2.93 18.31 6.31
N PRO A 160 3.56 17.16 6.59
CA PRO A 160 2.98 15.87 6.23
C PRO A 160 1.57 15.73 6.84
N PRO A 161 0.62 15.09 6.14
CA PRO A 161 -0.72 14.88 6.67
C PRO A 161 -0.66 14.13 8.00
N ILE A 162 -1.33 14.69 9.02
CA ILE A 162 -1.29 14.22 10.40
C ILE A 162 -2.19 12.98 10.61
N ALA A 163 -3.07 12.66 9.67
CA ALA A 163 -3.99 11.53 9.78
C ALA A 163 -3.23 10.18 9.83
N HIS A 164 -3.36 9.44 10.94
CA HIS A 164 -2.85 8.07 11.05
C HIS A 164 -3.68 7.10 10.20
N ASN A 165 -4.96 7.43 10.01
CA ASN A 165 -5.75 6.75 9.02
C ASN A 165 -5.37 7.38 7.68
N ARG A 166 -4.55 6.67 6.88
CA ARG A 166 -4.67 6.84 5.44
C ARG A 166 -6.14 6.55 5.16
N THR A 167 -6.97 7.58 4.99
CA THR A 167 -8.25 7.42 4.32
C THR A 167 -7.86 6.74 3.02
N LYS A 168 -8.17 5.45 2.89
CA LYS A 168 -7.90 4.72 1.65
C LYS A 168 -8.64 5.53 0.58
N ASN A 169 -7.91 6.18 -0.32
CA ASN A 169 -8.49 6.94 -1.42
C ASN A 169 -9.06 5.92 -2.40
N TYR A 170 -10.23 5.38 -2.05
CA TYR A 170 -10.99 4.51 -2.89
C TYR A 170 -11.41 5.26 -4.16
N LEU A 171 -11.41 4.56 -5.30
CA LEU A 171 -11.88 5.12 -6.57
C LEU A 171 -13.38 5.46 -6.51
N ILE A 172 -14.15 4.69 -5.74
CA ILE A 172 -15.48 5.07 -5.30
C ILE A 172 -15.39 5.49 -3.83
N PRO A 173 -15.42 6.79 -3.52
CA PRO A 173 -15.32 7.28 -2.16
C PRO A 173 -16.57 6.93 -1.34
N GLU A 174 -16.37 6.62 -0.06
CA GLU A 174 -17.47 6.45 0.89
C GLU A 174 -18.13 7.80 1.19
N GLY A 175 -19.45 7.81 1.36
CA GLY A 175 -20.22 9.03 1.62
C GLY A 175 -20.60 9.81 0.37
N GLN A 176 -20.24 9.33 -0.83
CA GLN A 176 -20.74 9.87 -2.10
C GLN A 176 -21.74 8.89 -2.73
N PRO A 177 -22.94 9.34 -3.11
CA PRO A 177 -23.91 8.50 -3.80
C PRO A 177 -23.35 7.90 -5.09
N CYS A 178 -23.48 6.59 -5.23
CA CYS A 178 -23.06 5.86 -6.43
C CYS A 178 -24.26 5.01 -6.92
N PRO A 179 -24.91 5.39 -8.05
CA PRO A 179 -26.19 4.80 -8.47
C PRO A 179 -26.16 3.27 -8.61
N PHE A 180 -25.09 2.71 -9.19
CA PHE A 180 -25.02 1.26 -9.34
C PHE A 180 -24.85 0.56 -7.99
N LEU A 181 -24.06 1.12 -7.06
CA LEU A 181 -23.87 0.57 -5.72
C LEU A 181 -25.14 0.64 -4.88
N GLU A 182 -25.95 1.69 -5.04
CA GLU A 182 -27.29 1.77 -4.46
C GLU A 182 -28.20 0.67 -5.02
N ALA A 183 -28.21 0.55 -6.35
CA ALA A 183 -29.09 -0.38 -7.05
C ALA A 183 -28.80 -1.86 -6.76
N ILE A 184 -27.54 -2.21 -6.46
CA ILE A 184 -27.14 -3.55 -6.01
C ILE A 184 -27.18 -3.71 -4.47
N GLY A 185 -27.63 -2.68 -3.77
CA GLY A 185 -27.88 -2.67 -2.33
C GLY A 185 -26.64 -2.54 -1.45
N VAL A 186 -25.48 -2.16 -2.00
CA VAL A 186 -24.23 -1.93 -1.25
C VAL A 186 -24.26 -0.58 -0.53
N MET A 187 -24.76 0.46 -1.21
CA MET A 187 -24.89 1.81 -0.66
C MET A 187 -26.35 2.19 -0.38
N THR A 188 -26.52 3.20 0.46
CA THR A 188 -27.77 3.96 0.62
C THR A 188 -27.80 5.14 -0.38
N PRO A 189 -28.97 5.77 -0.61
CA PRO A 189 -29.08 6.92 -1.51
C PRO A 189 -28.23 8.13 -1.10
N ASP A 190 -27.90 8.26 0.19
CA ASP A 190 -26.99 9.29 0.72
C ASP A 190 -25.50 8.90 0.64
N GLY A 191 -25.15 7.79 0.00
CA GLY A 191 -23.76 7.38 -0.24
C GLY A 191 -23.09 6.64 0.91
N ARG A 192 -23.81 6.30 1.99
CA ARG A 192 -23.26 5.45 3.06
C ARG A 192 -23.23 3.99 2.63
N VAL A 193 -22.11 3.32 2.92
CA VAL A 193 -21.98 1.88 2.72
C VAL A 193 -22.72 1.16 3.84
N LYS A 194 -23.58 0.19 3.51
CA LYS A 194 -24.24 -0.63 4.53
C LYS A 194 -23.21 -1.50 5.24
N ALA A 195 -23.24 -1.56 6.57
CA ALA A 195 -22.26 -2.30 7.37
C ALA A 195 -22.14 -3.79 6.97
N SER A 196 -23.26 -4.42 6.57
CA SER A 196 -23.27 -5.80 6.07
C SER A 196 -22.63 -5.98 4.70
N MET A 197 -22.40 -4.90 3.96
CA MET A 197 -21.90 -4.89 2.58
C MET A 197 -20.51 -4.24 2.47
N THR A 198 -19.88 -3.86 3.58
CA THR A 198 -18.54 -3.27 3.62
C THR A 198 -17.49 -4.15 2.92
N HIS A 199 -17.55 -5.47 3.13
CA HIS A 199 -16.66 -6.39 2.42
C HIS A 199 -16.81 -6.29 0.89
N LYS A 200 -18.06 -6.29 0.39
CA LYS A 200 -18.32 -6.17 -1.05
C LYS A 200 -17.88 -4.81 -1.60
N PHE A 201 -18.06 -3.73 -0.84
CA PHE A 201 -17.58 -2.41 -1.21
C PHE A 201 -16.04 -2.37 -1.37
N HIS A 202 -15.31 -2.99 -0.44
CA HIS A 202 -13.85 -3.11 -0.55
C HIS A 202 -13.44 -3.97 -1.74
N GLN A 203 -14.13 -5.10 -1.98
CA GLN A 203 -13.86 -5.96 -3.14
C GLN A 203 -14.04 -5.20 -4.46
N ILE A 204 -15.12 -4.42 -4.58
CA ILE A 204 -15.38 -3.61 -5.78
C ILE A 204 -14.28 -2.57 -5.96
N ASN A 205 -13.96 -1.80 -4.93
CA ASN A 205 -12.91 -0.77 -5.04
C ASN A 205 -11.54 -1.35 -5.38
N ARG A 206 -11.18 -2.47 -4.77
CA ARG A 206 -9.92 -3.15 -5.04
C ARG A 206 -9.87 -3.71 -6.45
N PHE A 207 -10.98 -4.22 -6.98
CA PHE A 207 -11.09 -4.55 -8.40
C PHE A 207 -10.84 -3.33 -9.30
N LEU A 208 -11.46 -2.19 -8.97
CA LEU A 208 -11.25 -0.96 -9.74
C LEU A 208 -9.81 -0.47 -9.71
N GLU A 209 -9.09 -0.62 -8.59
CA GLU A 209 -7.66 -0.32 -8.52
C GLU A 209 -6.86 -1.17 -9.53
N LEU A 210 -7.14 -2.48 -9.57
CA LEU A 210 -6.46 -3.41 -10.49
C LEU A 210 -6.78 -3.12 -11.96
N VAL A 211 -8.00 -2.69 -12.26
CA VAL A 211 -8.38 -2.23 -13.60
C VAL A 211 -7.70 -0.90 -13.93
N ASN A 212 -7.63 0.03 -12.98
CA ASN A 212 -7.01 1.34 -13.18
C ASN A 212 -5.51 1.20 -13.51
N ASP A 213 -4.82 0.23 -12.90
CA ASP A 213 -3.42 -0.10 -13.19
C ASP A 213 -3.18 -0.57 -14.63
N ILE A 214 -4.18 -1.16 -15.29
CA ILE A 214 -4.04 -1.71 -16.65
C ILE A 214 -4.50 -0.76 -17.75
N LEU A 215 -5.06 0.41 -17.42
CA LEU A 215 -5.49 1.40 -18.42
C LEU A 215 -4.40 1.77 -19.44
N PRO A 216 -3.11 1.91 -19.07
CA PRO A 216 -2.05 2.19 -20.05
C PRO A 216 -1.81 1.08 -21.09
N HIS A 217 -2.38 -0.12 -20.86
CA HIS A 217 -2.30 -1.26 -21.76
C HIS A 217 -3.54 -1.42 -22.65
N LEU A 218 -4.56 -0.59 -22.45
CA LEU A 218 -5.75 -0.54 -23.29
C LEU A 218 -5.59 0.54 -24.38
N PRO A 219 -6.38 0.48 -25.47
CA PRO A 219 -6.32 1.51 -26.50
C PRO A 219 -6.57 2.91 -25.94
N ALA A 220 -5.76 3.88 -26.38
CA ALA A 220 -5.92 5.27 -25.99
C ALA A 220 -7.11 5.96 -26.68
N GLU A 221 -7.45 5.50 -27.89
CA GLU A 221 -8.52 6.04 -28.74
C GLU A 221 -9.56 4.97 -29.06
N GLY A 222 -10.79 5.42 -29.36
CA GLY A 222 -11.92 4.57 -29.68
C GLY A 222 -12.53 3.83 -28.46
N PRO A 223 -13.56 3.01 -28.72
CA PRO A 223 -14.24 2.26 -27.68
C PRO A 223 -13.37 1.15 -27.12
N ILE A 224 -13.39 1.01 -25.79
CA ILE A 224 -12.76 -0.12 -25.11
C ILE A 224 -13.73 -1.31 -25.18
N ARG A 225 -13.42 -2.27 -26.04
CA ARG A 225 -14.09 -3.58 -26.11
C ARG A 225 -13.69 -4.48 -24.95
N VAL A 226 -14.67 -4.89 -24.16
CA VAL A 226 -14.52 -5.74 -22.97
C VAL A 226 -15.39 -6.98 -23.12
N VAL A 227 -14.91 -8.13 -22.67
CA VAL A 227 -15.74 -9.30 -22.41
C VAL A 227 -15.67 -9.69 -20.94
N ASP A 228 -16.82 -10.00 -20.34
CA ASP A 228 -16.94 -10.52 -18.97
C ASP A 228 -17.53 -11.95 -19.01
N PHE A 229 -16.64 -12.93 -18.84
CA PHE A 229 -16.96 -14.35 -18.87
C PHE A 229 -17.48 -14.82 -17.51
N GLY A 230 -18.72 -15.31 -17.50
CA GLY A 230 -19.38 -15.71 -16.26
C GLY A 230 -19.67 -14.50 -15.39
N SER A 231 -20.36 -13.51 -15.96
CA SER A 231 -20.62 -12.21 -15.32
C SER A 231 -21.46 -12.33 -14.03
N GLY A 232 -22.21 -13.42 -13.84
CA GLY A 232 -23.06 -13.63 -12.68
C GLY A 232 -24.00 -12.44 -12.47
N LYS A 233 -24.12 -11.96 -11.23
CA LYS A 233 -24.94 -10.77 -10.90
C LYS A 233 -24.34 -9.43 -11.37
N SER A 234 -23.26 -9.48 -12.15
CA SER A 234 -22.64 -8.36 -12.87
C SER A 234 -22.19 -7.17 -12.03
N TYR A 235 -21.98 -7.35 -10.72
CA TYR A 235 -21.50 -6.25 -9.85
C TYR A 235 -20.19 -5.64 -10.34
N LEU A 236 -19.27 -6.48 -10.81
CA LEU A 236 -17.96 -6.06 -11.30
C LEU A 236 -18.04 -5.52 -12.73
N THR A 237 -18.99 -6.00 -13.55
CA THR A 237 -19.33 -5.41 -14.85
C THR A 237 -19.80 -3.95 -14.68
N PHE A 238 -20.73 -3.69 -13.75
CA PHE A 238 -21.21 -2.33 -13.49
C PHE A 238 -20.13 -1.44 -12.87
N ALA A 239 -19.29 -2.01 -12.00
CA ALA A 239 -18.14 -1.28 -11.46
C ALA A 239 -17.15 -0.89 -12.58
N LEU A 240 -16.86 -1.82 -13.49
CA LEU A 240 -15.98 -1.58 -14.63
C LEU A 240 -16.54 -0.48 -15.54
N HIS A 241 -17.84 -0.55 -15.85
CA HIS A 241 -18.53 0.51 -16.60
C HIS A 241 -18.44 1.86 -15.88
N HIS A 242 -18.70 1.90 -14.57
CA HIS A 242 -18.58 3.12 -13.78
C HIS A 242 -17.18 3.73 -13.85
N LEU A 243 -16.13 2.91 -13.73
CA LEU A 243 -14.75 3.39 -13.83
C LEU A 243 -14.44 3.89 -15.24
N LEU A 244 -14.71 3.08 -16.28
CA LEU A 244 -14.31 3.45 -17.65
C LEU A 244 -15.14 4.62 -18.20
N VAL A 245 -16.45 4.61 -18.02
CA VAL A 245 -17.35 5.64 -18.54
C VAL A 245 -17.45 6.81 -17.57
N GLY A 246 -17.81 6.54 -16.32
CA GLY A 246 -18.10 7.59 -15.32
C GLY A 246 -16.86 8.34 -14.85
N VAL A 247 -15.74 7.65 -14.64
CA VAL A 247 -14.50 8.25 -14.11
C VAL A 247 -13.52 8.59 -15.23
N GLN A 248 -13.22 7.63 -16.10
CA GLN A 248 -12.22 7.80 -17.18
C GLN A 248 -12.78 8.43 -18.45
N GLN A 249 -14.11 8.64 -18.54
CA GLN A 249 -14.78 9.28 -19.67
C GLN A 249 -14.44 8.61 -21.01
N ARG A 250 -14.40 7.28 -21.01
CA ARG A 250 -14.13 6.45 -22.19
C ARG A 250 -15.43 5.85 -22.72
N GLU A 251 -15.48 5.68 -24.04
CA GLU A 251 -16.48 4.83 -24.68
C GLU A 251 -16.12 3.36 -24.45
N VAL A 252 -17.14 2.52 -24.27
CA VAL A 252 -16.98 1.09 -24.00
C VAL A 252 -17.99 0.27 -24.77
N GLU A 253 -17.59 -0.95 -25.08
CA GLU A 253 -18.43 -2.00 -25.64
C GLU A 253 -18.20 -3.26 -24.80
N ILE A 254 -19.05 -3.47 -23.79
CA ILE A 254 -18.93 -4.55 -22.83
C ILE A 254 -19.90 -5.67 -23.21
N LEU A 255 -19.39 -6.85 -23.52
CA LEU A 255 -20.18 -8.07 -23.67
C LEU A 255 -20.08 -8.89 -22.38
N ALA A 256 -21.17 -8.95 -21.60
CA ALA A 256 -21.27 -9.71 -20.37
C ALA A 256 -22.05 -11.01 -20.59
N ILE A 257 -21.40 -12.15 -20.34
CA ILE A 257 -21.91 -13.47 -20.70
C ILE A 257 -22.14 -14.28 -19.43
N ASP A 258 -23.27 -14.97 -19.36
CA ASP A 258 -23.55 -15.99 -18.35
C ASP A 258 -24.45 -17.08 -18.96
N GLN A 259 -24.40 -18.30 -18.43
CA GLN A 259 -25.28 -19.38 -18.91
C GLN A 259 -26.69 -19.27 -18.31
N ASN A 260 -26.85 -18.55 -17.20
CA ASN A 260 -28.14 -18.40 -16.53
C ASN A 260 -28.93 -17.21 -17.10
N ALA A 261 -29.97 -17.53 -17.89
CA ALA A 261 -30.83 -16.53 -18.52
C ALA A 261 -31.56 -15.61 -17.51
N GLU A 262 -31.99 -16.13 -16.35
CA GLU A 262 -32.68 -15.32 -15.32
C GLU A 262 -31.75 -14.27 -14.71
N VAL A 263 -30.48 -14.64 -14.51
CA VAL A 263 -29.45 -13.72 -14.04
C VAL A 263 -29.19 -12.63 -15.09
N ILE A 264 -29.10 -13.02 -16.36
CA ILE A 264 -28.93 -12.08 -17.47
C ILE A 264 -30.11 -11.10 -17.58
N ASP A 265 -31.35 -11.57 -17.47
CA ASP A 265 -32.53 -10.70 -17.53
C ASP A 265 -32.58 -9.72 -16.35
N THR A 266 -32.17 -10.16 -15.16
CA THR A 266 -32.00 -9.28 -14.00
C THR A 266 -30.97 -8.18 -14.28
N CYS A 267 -29.83 -8.54 -14.89
CA CYS A 267 -28.77 -7.58 -15.23
C CYS A 267 -29.19 -6.60 -16.33
N ARG A 268 -29.95 -7.05 -17.33
CA ARG A 268 -30.55 -6.17 -18.36
C ARG A 268 -31.50 -5.15 -17.75
N GLY A 269 -32.45 -5.60 -16.93
CA GLY A 269 -33.39 -4.70 -16.25
C GLY A 269 -32.70 -3.68 -15.34
N LEU A 270 -31.59 -4.08 -14.70
CA LEU A 270 -30.76 -3.17 -13.92
C LEU A 270 -30.02 -2.15 -14.81
N CYS A 271 -29.46 -2.60 -15.94
CA CYS A 271 -28.80 -1.76 -16.94
C CYS A 271 -29.75 -0.69 -17.50
N GLU A 272 -30.98 -1.08 -17.87
CA GLU A 272 -32.03 -0.18 -18.36
C GLU A 272 -32.45 0.84 -17.29
N ARG A 273 -32.70 0.38 -16.06
CA ARG A 273 -33.09 1.25 -14.94
C ARG A 273 -32.02 2.30 -14.61
N LEU A 274 -30.75 1.92 -14.74
CA LEU A 274 -29.61 2.82 -14.53
C LEU A 274 -29.23 3.61 -15.79
N GLN A 275 -29.92 3.40 -16.91
CA GLN A 275 -29.67 4.05 -18.20
C GLN A 275 -28.21 3.91 -18.66
N LEU A 276 -27.60 2.75 -18.40
CA LEU A 276 -26.22 2.48 -18.80
C LEU A 276 -26.19 2.10 -20.28
N THR A 277 -25.25 2.67 -21.01
CA THR A 277 -25.02 2.41 -22.43
C THR A 277 -23.71 1.65 -22.64
N GLY A 278 -23.57 0.95 -23.77
CA GLY A 278 -22.34 0.21 -24.10
C GLY A 278 -22.16 -1.09 -23.32
N ILE A 279 -23.22 -1.66 -22.76
CA ILE A 279 -23.22 -2.99 -22.14
C ILE A 279 -24.27 -3.87 -22.83
N GLU A 280 -23.85 -5.02 -23.33
CA GLU A 280 -24.70 -6.08 -23.83
C GLU A 280 -24.61 -7.29 -22.91
N PHE A 281 -25.77 -7.84 -22.51
CA PHE A 281 -25.85 -9.05 -21.72
C PHE A 281 -26.36 -10.21 -22.57
N ALA A 282 -25.65 -11.34 -22.56
CA ALA A 282 -25.96 -12.51 -23.36
C ALA A 282 -26.01 -13.81 -22.53
N ALA A 283 -27.13 -14.53 -22.66
CA ALA A 283 -27.34 -15.83 -22.03
C ALA A 283 -26.72 -16.95 -22.89
N GLN A 284 -25.40 -17.15 -22.80
CA GLN A 284 -24.65 -18.08 -23.65
C GLN A 284 -23.47 -18.72 -22.92
N SER A 285 -22.95 -19.81 -23.49
CA SER A 285 -21.72 -20.46 -23.01
C SER A 285 -20.48 -19.72 -23.51
N ILE A 286 -19.40 -19.75 -22.73
CA ILE A 286 -18.10 -19.18 -23.13
C ILE A 286 -17.64 -19.75 -24.48
N SER A 287 -17.82 -21.05 -24.67
CA SER A 287 -17.41 -21.77 -25.89
C SER A 287 -18.22 -21.45 -27.14
N SER A 288 -19.44 -20.91 -26.99
CA SER A 288 -20.34 -20.61 -28.12
C SER A 288 -20.27 -19.15 -28.56
N VAL A 289 -19.49 -18.32 -27.87
CA VAL A 289 -19.40 -16.90 -28.20
C VAL A 289 -18.47 -16.75 -29.40
N GLU A 290 -19.02 -16.21 -30.47
CA GLU A 290 -18.25 -15.74 -31.60
C GLU A 290 -18.12 -14.22 -31.48
N GLN A 291 -16.90 -13.71 -31.63
CA GLN A 291 -16.64 -12.28 -31.66
C GLN A 291 -15.84 -11.96 -32.92
N SER A 292 -16.36 -11.02 -33.71
CA SER A 292 -15.75 -10.57 -34.97
C SER A 292 -14.66 -9.51 -34.77
N GLU A 293 -14.70 -8.78 -33.65
CA GLU A 293 -13.79 -7.67 -33.35
C GLU A 293 -12.76 -8.00 -32.25
N SER A 294 -11.69 -7.20 -32.19
CA SER A 294 -10.62 -7.39 -31.20
C SER A 294 -11.08 -7.07 -29.79
N VAL A 295 -10.97 -8.02 -28.86
CA VAL A 295 -11.25 -7.78 -27.44
C VAL A 295 -10.04 -7.13 -26.78
N HIS A 296 -10.19 -5.98 -26.12
CA HIS A 296 -9.05 -5.33 -25.43
C HIS A 296 -8.88 -5.86 -24.01
N LEU A 297 -9.99 -6.04 -23.28
CA LEU A 297 -9.98 -6.53 -21.90
C LEU A 297 -10.90 -7.74 -21.74
N ALA A 298 -10.34 -8.87 -21.32
CA ALA A 298 -11.09 -10.06 -20.93
C ALA A 298 -11.11 -10.20 -19.41
N VAL A 299 -12.29 -10.44 -18.86
CA VAL A 299 -12.54 -10.54 -17.42
C VAL A 299 -13.21 -11.88 -17.12
N ALA A 300 -12.75 -12.57 -16.08
CA ALA A 300 -13.32 -13.85 -15.64
C ALA A 300 -13.26 -13.96 -14.11
N LEU A 301 -14.22 -13.34 -13.42
CA LEU A 301 -14.16 -13.14 -11.96
C LEU A 301 -15.06 -14.10 -11.18
N HIS A 302 -16.10 -14.64 -11.81
CA HIS A 302 -16.97 -15.67 -11.24
C HIS A 302 -16.97 -16.98 -12.03
N ALA A 303 -16.17 -17.07 -13.10
CA ALA A 303 -15.89 -18.35 -13.73
C ALA A 303 -15.17 -19.26 -12.73
N CYS A 304 -15.70 -20.46 -12.52
CA CYS A 304 -15.18 -21.44 -11.56
C CYS A 304 -14.77 -22.74 -12.24
N ASP A 305 -13.76 -23.42 -11.69
CA ASP A 305 -13.24 -24.70 -12.19
C ASP A 305 -12.83 -24.57 -13.68
N GLY A 306 -13.19 -25.54 -14.52
CA GLY A 306 -12.88 -25.50 -15.95
C GLY A 306 -13.44 -24.29 -16.71
N ALA A 307 -14.45 -23.57 -16.18
CA ALA A 307 -14.94 -22.35 -16.83
C ALA A 307 -13.88 -21.23 -16.82
N THR A 308 -13.03 -21.17 -15.79
CA THR A 308 -11.91 -20.22 -15.77
C THR A 308 -10.93 -20.55 -16.89
N ASP A 309 -10.61 -21.83 -17.09
CA ASP A 309 -9.67 -22.28 -18.12
C ASP A 309 -10.21 -22.02 -19.54
N GLN A 310 -11.50 -22.25 -19.75
CA GLN A 310 -12.20 -21.91 -21.00
C GLN A 310 -12.14 -20.40 -21.27
N ALA A 311 -12.38 -19.56 -20.27
CA ALA A 311 -12.30 -18.11 -20.40
C ALA A 311 -10.89 -17.64 -20.77
N LEU A 312 -9.86 -18.20 -20.10
CA LEU A 312 -8.47 -17.89 -20.41
C LEU A 312 -8.10 -18.33 -21.83
N ALA A 313 -8.46 -19.55 -22.23
CA ALA A 313 -8.18 -20.05 -23.58
C ALA A 313 -8.88 -19.21 -24.65
N GLN A 314 -10.12 -18.80 -24.41
CA GLN A 314 -10.88 -17.96 -25.33
C GLN A 314 -10.27 -16.55 -25.45
N ALA A 315 -9.85 -15.95 -24.34
CA ALA A 315 -9.18 -14.65 -24.33
C ALA A 315 -7.84 -14.68 -25.08
N VAL A 316 -7.06 -15.76 -24.92
CA VAL A 316 -5.83 -15.99 -25.70
C VAL A 316 -6.14 -16.15 -27.19
N ARG A 317 -7.17 -16.93 -27.54
CA ARG A 317 -7.59 -17.13 -28.95
C ARG A 317 -7.99 -15.82 -29.61
N TRP A 318 -8.70 -14.95 -28.88
CA TRP A 318 -9.06 -13.60 -29.32
C TRP A 318 -7.91 -12.60 -29.22
N LYS A 319 -6.74 -13.04 -28.74
CA LYS A 319 -5.53 -12.25 -28.59
C LYS A 319 -5.76 -10.98 -27.79
N SER A 320 -6.55 -11.06 -26.73
CA SER A 320 -6.90 -9.90 -25.89
C SER A 320 -5.67 -9.19 -25.36
N ASP A 321 -5.72 -7.86 -25.24
CA ASP A 321 -4.55 -7.08 -24.76
C ASP A 321 -4.30 -7.31 -23.27
N VAL A 322 -5.37 -7.41 -22.49
CA VAL A 322 -5.31 -7.67 -21.05
C VAL A 322 -6.34 -8.73 -20.63
N ILE A 323 -5.93 -9.61 -19.71
CA ILE A 323 -6.78 -10.63 -19.10
C ILE A 323 -6.73 -10.47 -17.58
N LEU A 324 -7.89 -10.40 -16.92
CA LEU A 324 -8.05 -10.42 -15.47
C LEU A 324 -8.94 -11.59 -15.07
N ALA A 325 -8.40 -12.55 -14.32
CA ALA A 325 -9.14 -13.72 -13.87
C ALA A 325 -8.99 -13.94 -12.37
N VAL A 326 -10.10 -14.21 -11.67
CA VAL A 326 -10.07 -14.64 -10.26
C VAL A 326 -10.27 -16.14 -10.24
N PRO A 327 -9.21 -16.92 -9.91
CA PRO A 327 -9.33 -18.36 -9.84
C PRO A 327 -10.17 -18.74 -8.64
N CYS A 328 -11.31 -19.35 -8.93
CA CYS A 328 -12.30 -19.68 -7.93
C CYS A 328 -12.04 -21.08 -7.34
N CYS A 329 -12.09 -22.17 -8.11
CA CYS A 329 -11.86 -23.53 -7.62
C CYS A 329 -11.11 -24.30 -8.70
N GLN A 330 -10.40 -25.38 -8.36
CA GLN A 330 -10.04 -26.40 -9.34
C GLN A 330 -10.17 -27.80 -8.74
N HIS A 331 -11.21 -28.52 -9.14
CA HIS A 331 -11.38 -29.92 -8.73
C HIS A 331 -10.59 -30.87 -9.62
N GLU A 332 -10.32 -30.48 -10.87
CA GLU A 332 -9.56 -31.27 -11.84
C GLU A 332 -8.17 -31.64 -11.29
N VAL A 333 -7.36 -30.64 -10.92
CA VAL A 333 -6.02 -30.86 -10.35
C VAL A 333 -6.12 -31.56 -9.00
N ALA A 334 -7.06 -31.17 -8.13
CA ALA A 334 -7.21 -31.78 -6.81
C ALA A 334 -7.52 -33.29 -6.85
N ARG A 335 -8.21 -33.76 -7.90
CA ARG A 335 -8.51 -35.18 -8.11
C ARG A 335 -7.30 -35.95 -8.64
N SER A 336 -6.54 -35.35 -9.55
CA SER A 336 -5.50 -36.05 -10.31
C SER A 336 -4.08 -35.87 -9.80
N ILE A 337 -3.84 -34.92 -8.88
CA ILE A 337 -2.50 -34.61 -8.38
C ILE A 337 -1.91 -35.76 -7.57
N GLU A 338 -0.74 -36.23 -8.02
CA GLU A 338 0.01 -37.31 -7.41
C GLU A 338 1.51 -36.98 -7.48
N SER A 339 2.19 -36.97 -6.33
CA SER A 339 3.61 -36.66 -6.28
C SER A 339 4.23 -37.30 -5.04
N ALA A 340 5.13 -38.27 -5.25
CA ALA A 340 5.79 -39.00 -4.15
C ALA A 340 6.54 -38.07 -3.18
N PRO A 341 7.28 -37.03 -3.64
CA PRO A 341 7.91 -36.06 -2.74
C PRO A 341 6.92 -35.23 -1.90
N LEU A 342 5.66 -35.10 -2.34
CA LEU A 342 4.64 -34.28 -1.69
C LEU A 342 3.58 -35.11 -0.94
N GLU A 343 3.79 -36.41 -0.75
CA GLU A 343 2.79 -37.32 -0.16
C GLU A 343 2.25 -36.81 1.18
N LEU A 344 3.12 -36.28 2.06
CA LEU A 344 2.74 -35.72 3.35
C LEU A 344 1.80 -34.51 3.23
N LEU A 345 1.98 -33.69 2.19
CA LEU A 345 1.14 -32.54 1.91
C LEU A 345 -0.21 -32.97 1.31
N LEU A 346 -0.20 -33.99 0.44
CA LEU A 346 -1.39 -34.46 -0.29
C LEU A 346 -2.29 -35.40 0.54
N ARG A 347 -1.80 -35.95 1.65
CA ARG A 347 -2.53 -36.90 2.51
C ARG A 347 -3.79 -36.29 3.16
N HIS A 348 -3.73 -35.02 3.55
CA HIS A 348 -4.85 -34.34 4.20
C HIS A 348 -5.65 -33.55 3.17
N GLY A 349 -6.95 -33.84 3.05
CA GLY A 349 -7.82 -33.23 2.02
C GLY A 349 -7.74 -31.71 1.94
N ILE A 350 -7.78 -31.01 3.08
CA ILE A 350 -7.68 -29.54 3.11
C ILE A 350 -6.33 -29.01 2.61
N LEU A 351 -5.24 -29.73 2.87
CA LEU A 351 -3.90 -29.36 2.37
C LEU A 351 -3.80 -29.67 0.88
N LYS A 352 -4.33 -30.82 0.45
CA LYS A 352 -4.42 -31.22 -0.95
C LYS A 352 -5.19 -30.20 -1.78
N GLU A 353 -6.38 -29.77 -1.32
CA GLU A 353 -7.23 -28.80 -2.01
C GLU A 353 -6.54 -27.43 -2.14
N ARG A 354 -5.95 -26.92 -1.07
CA ARG A 354 -5.24 -25.64 -1.09
C ARG A 354 -4.01 -25.68 -2.00
N PHE A 355 -3.24 -26.76 -1.91
CA PHE A 355 -2.08 -26.94 -2.77
C PHE A 355 -2.48 -27.09 -4.25
N ALA A 356 -3.52 -27.88 -4.54
CA ALA A 356 -4.03 -28.05 -5.89
C ALA A 356 -4.54 -26.72 -6.48
N ALA A 357 -5.19 -25.87 -5.69
CA ALA A 357 -5.59 -24.54 -6.12
C ALA A 357 -4.37 -23.69 -6.52
N LEU A 358 -3.35 -23.61 -5.65
CA LEU A 358 -2.10 -22.88 -5.95
C LEU A 358 -1.37 -23.44 -7.16
N ALA A 359 -1.29 -24.76 -7.28
CA ALA A 359 -0.68 -25.44 -8.42
C ALA A 359 -1.43 -25.13 -9.73
N THR A 360 -2.76 -25.08 -9.68
CA THR A 360 -3.58 -24.70 -10.84
C THR A 360 -3.29 -23.26 -11.26
N ASP A 361 -3.21 -22.33 -10.33
CA ASP A 361 -2.95 -20.92 -10.63
C ASP A 361 -1.53 -20.72 -11.20
N ALA A 362 -0.55 -21.48 -10.70
CA ALA A 362 0.79 -21.53 -11.27
C ALA A 362 0.78 -22.07 -12.71
N LEU A 363 0.03 -23.15 -12.98
CA LEU A 363 -0.13 -23.72 -14.31
C LEU A 363 -0.82 -22.74 -15.28
N ARG A 364 -1.89 -22.06 -14.83
CA ARG A 364 -2.57 -21.01 -15.60
C ARG A 364 -1.63 -19.86 -15.94
N ALA A 365 -0.86 -19.38 -14.96
CA ALA A 365 0.09 -18.30 -15.18
C ALA A 365 1.20 -18.70 -16.16
N ALA A 366 1.77 -19.90 -15.98
CA ALA A 366 2.76 -20.45 -16.91
C ALA A 366 2.17 -20.62 -18.32
N ALA A 367 0.91 -21.04 -18.44
CA ALA A 367 0.25 -21.19 -19.73
C ALA A 367 0.01 -19.86 -20.46
N LEU A 368 -0.39 -18.81 -19.73
CA LEU A 368 -0.51 -17.47 -20.28
C LEU A 368 0.86 -16.91 -20.70
N ASP A 369 1.90 -17.16 -19.90
CA ASP A 369 3.26 -16.76 -20.24
C ASP A 369 3.78 -17.43 -21.53
N THR A 370 3.47 -18.71 -21.74
CA THR A 370 3.75 -19.42 -23.00
C THR A 370 2.92 -18.91 -24.17
N ALA A 371 1.70 -18.43 -23.90
CA ALA A 371 0.81 -17.85 -24.89
C ALA A 371 1.19 -16.41 -25.30
N GLY A 372 2.29 -15.87 -24.77
CA GLY A 372 2.80 -14.54 -25.13
C GLY A 372 2.34 -13.40 -24.21
N TYR A 373 1.85 -13.72 -23.01
CA TYR A 373 1.46 -12.73 -22.00
C TYR A 373 2.55 -12.55 -20.95
N LYS A 374 2.58 -11.39 -20.31
CA LYS A 374 3.31 -11.13 -19.07
C LYS A 374 2.34 -11.30 -17.91
N THR A 375 2.49 -12.39 -17.18
CA THR A 375 1.54 -12.76 -16.14
C THR A 375 2.01 -12.38 -14.74
N GLN A 376 1.06 -11.98 -13.89
CA GLN A 376 1.26 -11.64 -12.49
C GLN A 376 0.13 -12.24 -11.66
N ILE A 377 0.48 -12.88 -10.55
CA ILE A 377 -0.48 -13.31 -9.53
C ILE A 377 -0.47 -12.26 -8.43
N LEU A 378 -1.63 -11.63 -8.21
CA LEU A 378 -1.80 -10.50 -7.30
C LEU A 378 -2.76 -10.86 -6.19
N GLU A 379 -2.59 -10.22 -5.03
CA GLU A 379 -3.61 -10.25 -3.99
C GLU A 379 -4.80 -9.37 -4.37
N PHE A 380 -5.96 -10.01 -4.48
CA PHE A 380 -7.22 -9.40 -4.82
C PHE A 380 -7.95 -8.85 -3.60
N ILE A 381 -8.16 -9.60 -2.53
CA ILE A 381 -8.85 -9.09 -1.32
C ILE A 381 -8.29 -9.74 -0.07
N ASP A 382 -8.33 -9.03 1.06
CA ASP A 382 -7.80 -9.53 2.33
C ASP A 382 -8.40 -10.90 2.70
N LEU A 383 -7.54 -11.79 3.21
CA LEU A 383 -7.88 -13.16 3.61
C LEU A 383 -9.00 -13.22 4.67
N ASP A 384 -9.19 -12.15 5.44
CA ASP A 384 -10.25 -11.99 6.43
C ASP A 384 -11.65 -12.18 5.85
N HIS A 385 -11.78 -12.10 4.52
CA HIS A 385 -13.05 -12.16 3.84
C HIS A 385 -13.24 -13.36 2.91
N THR A 386 -12.15 -13.97 2.43
CA THR A 386 -12.19 -15.21 1.64
C THR A 386 -10.83 -15.92 1.65
N PRO A 387 -10.80 -17.26 1.67
CA PRO A 387 -9.57 -18.03 1.46
C PRO A 387 -9.06 -17.93 0.01
N LYS A 388 -9.82 -17.33 -0.91
CA LYS A 388 -9.48 -17.17 -2.33
C LYS A 388 -9.23 -15.70 -2.62
N ASN A 389 -7.99 -15.30 -2.40
CA ASN A 389 -7.54 -13.92 -2.44
C ASN A 389 -6.64 -13.62 -3.64
N LEU A 390 -6.58 -14.48 -4.66
CA LEU A 390 -5.69 -14.28 -5.80
C LEU A 390 -6.43 -13.79 -7.04
N LEU A 391 -5.76 -12.95 -7.83
CA LEU A 391 -6.17 -12.56 -9.18
C LEU A 391 -4.97 -12.75 -10.12
N ILE A 392 -5.22 -13.37 -11.26
CA ILE A 392 -4.28 -13.47 -12.38
C ILE A 392 -4.47 -12.24 -13.26
N ARG A 393 -3.43 -11.44 -13.41
CA ARG A 393 -3.33 -10.35 -14.37
C ARG A 393 -2.35 -10.76 -15.46
N ALA A 394 -2.80 -10.79 -16.70
CA ALA A 394 -1.95 -11.10 -17.84
C ALA A 394 -2.05 -9.97 -18.89
N VAL A 395 -0.91 -9.36 -19.22
CA VAL A 395 -0.82 -8.29 -20.22
C VAL A 395 -0.07 -8.83 -21.41
N LYS A 396 -0.64 -8.71 -22.62
CA LYS A 396 -0.02 -9.20 -23.84
C LYS A 396 1.34 -8.51 -24.07
N ARG A 397 2.37 -9.30 -24.36
CA ARG A 397 3.71 -8.77 -24.62
C ARG A 397 3.74 -8.02 -25.95
N ARG A 398 4.61 -7.02 -26.03
CA ARG A 398 4.87 -6.34 -27.30
C ARG A 398 5.73 -7.22 -28.19
N GLU A 399 5.57 -7.07 -29.51
CA GLU A 399 6.42 -7.77 -30.47
C GLU A 399 7.90 -7.49 -30.19
N GLY A 400 8.72 -8.54 -30.09
CA GLY A 400 10.15 -8.45 -29.80
C GLY A 400 10.53 -8.44 -28.31
N GLU A 401 9.57 -8.40 -27.38
CA GLU A 401 9.87 -8.65 -25.96
C GLU A 401 10.25 -10.12 -25.76
N ALA A 402 11.39 -10.38 -25.11
CA ALA A 402 11.86 -11.72 -24.84
C ALA A 402 10.86 -12.47 -23.95
N SER A 403 10.35 -13.60 -24.44
CA SER A 403 9.68 -14.57 -23.58
C SER A 403 10.75 -15.25 -22.73
N ALA A 404 10.64 -15.19 -21.41
CA ALA A 404 11.32 -16.17 -20.58
C ALA A 404 10.88 -17.57 -21.03
N THR A 405 11.80 -18.53 -21.05
CA THR A 405 11.58 -19.89 -21.52
C THR A 405 10.60 -20.63 -20.59
N THR A 406 9.29 -20.45 -20.79
CA THR A 406 8.26 -20.99 -19.88
C THR A 406 7.59 -22.28 -20.37
N SER A 407 7.75 -22.65 -21.66
CA SER A 407 7.11 -23.86 -22.19
C SER A 407 7.62 -25.13 -21.51
N THR A 408 8.93 -25.19 -21.22
CA THR A 408 9.52 -26.27 -20.43
C THR A 408 8.98 -26.28 -18.99
N ALA A 409 8.86 -25.11 -18.35
CA ALA A 409 8.42 -25.01 -16.96
C ALA A 409 6.97 -25.48 -16.75
N TYR A 410 6.06 -25.21 -17.70
CA TYR A 410 4.69 -25.72 -17.64
C TYR A 410 4.65 -27.26 -17.69
N ALA A 411 5.34 -27.85 -18.67
CA ALA A 411 5.41 -29.30 -18.85
C ALA A 411 6.11 -29.99 -17.67
N GLU A 412 7.21 -29.40 -17.18
CA GLU A 412 7.93 -29.89 -16.00
C GLU A 412 7.04 -29.87 -14.76
N LEU A 413 6.32 -28.77 -14.50
CA LEU A 413 5.43 -28.70 -13.34
C LEU A 413 4.33 -29.77 -13.42
N LYS A 414 3.69 -29.96 -14.59
CA LYS A 414 2.71 -31.03 -14.79
C LYS A 414 3.31 -32.41 -14.49
N ALA A 415 4.51 -32.69 -15.01
CA ALA A 415 5.19 -33.95 -14.80
C ALA A 415 5.52 -34.20 -13.31
N HIS A 416 6.03 -33.21 -12.59
CA HIS A 416 6.34 -33.32 -11.16
C HIS A 416 5.10 -33.55 -10.28
N LEU A 417 3.93 -33.11 -10.76
CA LEU A 417 2.65 -33.24 -10.09
C LEU A 417 1.81 -34.44 -10.56
N GLY A 418 2.34 -35.27 -11.48
CA GLY A 418 1.64 -36.45 -12.00
C GLY A 418 0.44 -36.12 -12.89
N LEU A 419 0.40 -34.92 -13.47
CA LEU A 419 -0.75 -34.42 -14.23
C LEU A 419 -0.56 -34.68 -15.73
N ALA A 420 -1.48 -35.44 -16.33
CA ALA A 420 -1.44 -35.79 -17.75
C ALA A 420 -2.07 -34.71 -18.64
N THR A 421 -3.41 -34.71 -18.79
CA THR A 421 -4.16 -33.73 -19.59
C THR A 421 -4.98 -32.86 -18.66
N LEU A 422 -4.98 -31.55 -18.89
CA LEU A 422 -5.73 -30.56 -18.11
C LEU A 422 -6.45 -29.58 -19.03
N ALA A 423 -7.52 -28.96 -18.55
CA ALA A 423 -8.19 -27.88 -19.26
C ALA A 423 -7.25 -26.71 -19.59
N THR A 424 -6.22 -26.47 -18.75
CA THR A 424 -5.19 -25.45 -18.98
C THR A 424 -4.34 -25.70 -20.24
N ASP A 425 -4.32 -26.92 -20.78
CA ASP A 425 -3.60 -27.23 -22.03
C ASP A 425 -4.17 -26.46 -23.23
N GLN A 426 -5.45 -26.06 -23.19
CA GLN A 426 -6.09 -25.25 -24.24
C GLN A 426 -5.51 -23.84 -24.37
N ILE A 427 -4.85 -23.35 -23.32
CA ILE A 427 -4.24 -22.02 -23.29
C ILE A 427 -2.88 -22.04 -24.02
N GLN A 428 -2.24 -23.22 -24.12
CA GLN A 428 -0.94 -23.38 -24.76
C GLN A 428 -1.00 -23.08 -26.26
N PRO A 429 0.07 -22.52 -26.87
CA PRO A 429 0.17 -22.38 -28.31
C PRO A 429 -0.01 -23.73 -29.02
N GLY A 430 -1.03 -23.83 -29.89
CA GLY A 430 -1.33 -25.07 -30.62
C GLY A 430 -2.13 -26.12 -29.82
N GLY A 431 -2.60 -25.79 -28.62
CA GLY A 431 -3.47 -26.66 -27.84
C GLY A 431 -4.84 -26.88 -28.51
N CYS A 432 -5.20 -28.15 -28.70
CA CYS A 432 -6.58 -28.60 -28.92
C CYS A 432 -6.88 -29.67 -27.87
N LEU A 433 -8.10 -29.67 -27.32
CA LEU A 433 -8.60 -30.80 -26.54
C LEU A 433 -8.94 -31.99 -27.44
#